data_AF-A0A0G0JLU2-F1
#
_entry.id   AF-A0A0G0JLU2-F1
#
_cell.length_a   1.000
_cell.length_b   1.000
_cell.length_c   1.000
_cell.angle_alpha   90.00
_cell.angle_beta   90.00
_cell.angle_gamma   90.00
#
_symmetry.space_group_name_H-M   'P 1'
#
loop_
_entity.id
_entity.type
_entity.pdbx_description
1 polymer ?
#
loop_
_entity_poly.entity_id
_entity_poly.type
_entity_poly.pdbx_seq_one_letter_code
_entity_poly.pdbx_strand_id
1 'polypeptide(L)'
;MNHVYEGFLEKIEKWEDYRDWADIIIIDDVGLGFIADYLRKEGRAVIGGSEYTDKLEENREFGQNEMKAVGMLTLPHWDFSDFNQAIGFIKTNSGRYVFKPSGAVSSDMKGILFLGQEDDGKDLVEVLEQNKKSWAKKIKEFQIQKMAVGVEVAVGAFF
;
A
#
# COMPACT_ATOMS: atom_id res chain seq x y z
N MET A 1 -9.39 20.38 -4.61
CA MET A 1 -8.90 20.86 -3.30
C MET A 1 -9.32 19.83 -2.26
N ASN A 2 -8.43 19.48 -1.34
CA ASN A 2 -8.72 18.51 -0.29
C ASN A 2 -9.53 19.20 0.83
N HIS A 3 -10.77 18.76 1.04
CA HIS A 3 -11.71 19.35 2.02
C HIS A 3 -11.54 18.80 3.44
N VAL A 4 -10.62 17.85 3.65
CA VAL A 4 -10.31 17.30 4.97
C VAL A 4 -9.95 18.43 5.96
N TYR A 5 -10.53 18.36 7.17
CA TYR A 5 -10.41 19.33 8.27
C TYR A 5 -10.80 20.79 7.97
N GLU A 6 -11.52 21.06 6.88
CA GLU A 6 -12.01 22.40 6.58
C GLU A 6 -12.98 22.89 7.68
N GLY A 7 -12.73 24.10 8.20
CA GLY A 7 -13.49 24.68 9.30
C GLY A 7 -13.12 24.17 10.70
N PHE A 8 -12.26 23.14 10.80
CA PHE A 8 -11.75 22.63 12.08
C PHE A 8 -10.31 23.09 12.37
N LEU A 9 -9.47 23.11 11.34
CA LEU A 9 -8.08 23.53 11.42
C LEU A 9 -7.85 24.73 10.51
N GLU A 10 -7.03 25.68 10.97
CA GLU A 10 -6.46 26.70 10.12
C GLU A 10 -5.46 26.04 9.16
N LYS A 11 -5.72 26.16 7.85
CA LYS A 11 -4.86 25.60 6.81
C LYS A 11 -3.82 26.64 6.40
N ILE A 12 -2.56 26.24 6.44
CA ILE A 12 -1.44 27.04 5.94
C ILE A 12 -0.88 26.36 4.68
N GLU A 13 -0.49 27.15 3.67
CA GLU A 13 0.02 26.60 2.41
C GLU A 13 1.46 26.11 2.51
N LYS A 14 2.26 26.75 3.36
CA LYS A 14 3.70 26.50 3.50
C LYS A 14 4.05 26.24 4.97
N TRP A 15 3.83 25.01 5.39
CA TRP A 15 4.00 24.59 6.79
C TRP A 15 5.46 24.68 7.24
N GLU A 16 6.42 24.61 6.32
CA GLU A 16 7.85 24.63 6.58
C GLU A 16 8.28 25.93 7.30
N ASP A 17 7.61 27.04 7.01
CA ASP A 17 7.90 28.35 7.63
C ASP A 17 7.49 28.39 9.12
N TYR A 18 6.62 27.46 9.55
CA TYR A 18 6.12 27.35 10.93
C TYR A 18 6.82 26.25 11.73
N ARG A 19 7.78 25.54 11.13
CA ARG A 19 8.51 24.44 11.79
C ARG A 19 9.21 24.86 13.09
N ASP A 20 9.67 26.11 13.15
CA ASP A 20 10.40 26.66 14.30
C ASP A 20 9.45 27.13 15.41
N TRP A 21 8.20 27.46 15.06
CA TRP A 21 7.13 27.83 15.99
C TRP A 21 6.55 26.60 16.69
N ALA A 22 6.52 25.45 16.02
CA ALA A 22 5.89 24.24 16.52
C ALA A 22 6.72 23.58 17.64
N ASP A 23 6.08 23.32 18.78
CA ASP A 23 6.64 22.48 19.85
C ASP A 23 6.66 20.99 19.45
N ILE A 24 5.63 20.54 18.72
CA ILE A 24 5.47 19.18 18.21
C ILE A 24 4.95 19.25 16.77
N ILE A 25 5.54 18.45 15.90
CA ILE A 25 5.10 18.29 14.51
C ILE A 25 4.46 16.91 14.36
N ILE A 26 3.26 16.85 13.78
CA ILE A 26 2.53 15.61 13.50
C ILE A 26 2.48 15.41 11.99
N ILE A 27 2.96 14.25 11.53
CA ILE A 27 2.85 13.79 10.15
C ILE A 27 1.95 12.56 10.16
N ASP A 28 0.71 12.72 9.68
CA ASP A 28 -0.37 11.73 9.79
C ASP A 28 -0.64 10.96 8.50
N ASP A 29 0.24 11.09 7.50
CA ASP A 29 0.13 10.44 6.20
C ASP A 29 1.39 9.63 5.85
N VAL A 30 1.24 8.73 4.90
CA VAL A 30 2.25 7.81 4.40
C VAL A 30 2.97 8.43 3.21
N GLY A 31 4.25 8.13 3.04
CA GLY A 31 5.10 8.67 1.98
C GLY A 31 5.78 10.00 2.35
N LEU A 32 5.54 10.50 3.56
CA LEU A 32 6.19 11.68 4.14
C LEU A 32 7.22 11.33 5.22
N GLY A 33 7.56 10.05 5.35
CA GLY A 33 8.53 9.55 6.32
C GLY A 33 9.91 10.17 6.15
N PHE A 34 10.32 10.53 4.93
CA PHE A 34 11.57 11.26 4.70
C PHE A 34 11.56 12.66 5.34
N ILE A 35 10.40 13.34 5.36
CA ILE A 35 10.23 14.64 6.02
C ILE A 35 10.30 14.44 7.54
N ALA A 36 9.61 13.41 8.05
CA ALA A 36 9.64 13.08 9.47
C ALA A 36 11.08 12.82 9.95
N ASP A 37 11.83 12.01 9.21
CA ASP A 37 13.22 11.68 9.53
C ASP A 37 14.14 12.89 9.41
N TYR A 38 13.90 13.77 8.43
CA TYR A 38 14.64 15.03 8.29
C TYR A 38 14.42 15.94 9.51
N LEU A 39 13.17 16.18 9.91
CA LEU A 39 12.83 17.02 11.05
C LEU A 39 13.36 16.46 12.38
N ARG A 40 13.31 15.13 12.58
CA ARG A 40 13.92 14.48 13.74
C ARG A 40 15.44 14.68 13.78
N LYS A 41 16.12 14.58 12.62
CA LYS A 41 17.57 14.85 12.52
C LYS A 41 17.91 16.31 12.82
N GLU A 42 17.01 17.25 12.54
CA GLU A 42 17.13 18.66 12.96
C GLU A 42 16.85 18.87 14.47
N GLY A 43 16.50 17.81 15.21
CA GLY A 43 16.23 17.88 16.65
C GLY A 43 14.80 18.28 17.02
N ARG A 44 13.87 18.25 16.06
CA ARG A 44 12.44 18.53 16.30
C ARG A 44 11.74 17.32 16.92
N ALA A 45 10.74 17.59 17.77
CA ALA A 45 9.84 16.55 18.26
C ALA A 45 8.79 16.23 17.18
N VAL A 46 8.82 15.00 16.65
CA VAL A 46 7.98 14.57 15.52
C VAL A 46 7.25 13.28 15.82
N ILE A 47 5.91 13.31 15.73
CA ILE A 47 5.03 12.14 15.74
C ILE A 47 4.67 11.83 14.28
N GLY A 48 4.94 10.61 13.82
CA GLY A 48 4.67 10.20 12.44
C GLY A 48 5.56 9.05 12.01
N GLY A 49 5.40 8.58 10.77
CA GLY A 49 6.21 7.51 10.20
C GLY A 49 7.70 7.86 10.02
N SER A 50 8.40 7.00 9.31
CA SER A 50 9.78 7.12 8.83
C SER A 50 9.83 6.63 7.39
N GLU A 51 10.91 6.88 6.67
CA GLU A 51 11.08 6.35 5.31
C GLU A 51 11.01 4.81 5.29
N TYR A 52 11.40 4.16 6.38
CA TYR A 52 11.29 2.71 6.54
C TYR A 52 9.84 2.25 6.70
N THR A 53 9.05 2.93 7.54
CA THR A 53 7.63 2.55 7.73
C THR A 53 6.79 2.86 6.49
N ASP A 54 7.14 3.89 5.71
CA ASP A 54 6.53 4.11 4.39
C ASP A 54 6.76 2.90 3.48
N LYS A 55 7.98 2.34 3.47
CA LYS A 55 8.29 1.13 2.68
C LYS A 55 7.48 -0.08 3.17
N LEU A 56 7.25 -0.22 4.48
CA LEU A 56 6.41 -1.30 5.02
C LEU A 56 4.98 -1.25 4.47
N GLU A 57 4.43 -0.05 4.27
CA GLU A 57 3.05 0.13 3.81
C GLU A 57 2.90 0.12 2.29
N GLU A 58 3.82 0.78 1.58
CA GLU A 58 3.70 1.00 0.14
C GLU A 58 4.26 -0.15 -0.69
N ASN A 59 5.33 -0.81 -0.21
CA ASN A 59 5.93 -1.95 -0.89
C ASN A 59 5.47 -3.27 -0.24
N ARG A 60 4.58 -3.99 -0.92
CA ARG A 60 3.97 -5.23 -0.40
C ARG A 60 4.97 -6.36 -0.24
N GLU A 61 5.93 -6.47 -1.15
CA GLU A 61 6.97 -7.49 -1.07
C GLU A 61 7.86 -7.22 0.15
N PHE A 62 8.31 -5.97 0.31
CA PHE A 62 9.10 -5.55 1.45
C PHE A 62 8.37 -5.78 2.77
N GLY A 63 7.14 -5.29 2.90
CA GLY A 63 6.34 -5.47 4.11
C GLY A 63 6.08 -6.95 4.45
N GLN A 64 5.83 -7.80 3.44
CA GLN A 64 5.65 -9.24 3.67
C GLN A 64 6.95 -9.96 4.03
N ASN A 65 8.10 -9.53 3.50
CA ASN A 65 9.39 -10.09 3.88
C ASN A 65 9.77 -9.71 5.31
N GLU A 66 9.49 -8.48 5.74
CA GLU A 66 9.68 -8.04 7.13
C GLU A 66 8.78 -8.83 8.09
N MET A 67 7.49 -9.03 7.76
CA MET A 67 6.58 -9.89 8.53
C MET A 67 7.12 -11.33 8.65
N LYS A 68 7.58 -11.92 7.56
CA LYS A 68 8.19 -13.27 7.57
C LYS A 68 9.45 -13.31 8.42
N ALA A 69 10.30 -12.28 8.35
CA ALA A 69 11.56 -12.22 9.08
C ALA A 69 11.36 -12.24 10.60
N VAL A 70 10.25 -11.70 11.10
CA VAL A 70 9.88 -11.73 12.52
C VAL A 70 8.97 -12.92 12.89
N GLY A 71 8.79 -13.88 11.97
CA GLY A 71 8.05 -15.12 12.23
C GLY A 71 6.52 -15.00 12.10
N MET A 72 6.00 -13.92 11.52
CA MET A 72 4.57 -13.81 11.23
C MET A 72 4.18 -14.72 10.06
N LEU A 73 2.96 -15.25 10.14
CA LEU A 73 2.37 -16.01 9.05
C LEU A 73 1.86 -15.05 7.97
N THR A 74 2.35 -15.20 6.75
CA THR A 74 1.84 -14.51 5.56
C THR A 74 1.12 -15.49 4.65
N LEU A 75 0.06 -15.05 3.97
CA LEU A 75 -0.59 -15.86 2.94
C LEU A 75 0.35 -16.11 1.76
N PRO A 76 0.24 -17.27 1.08
CA PRO A 76 0.94 -17.50 -0.18
C PRO A 76 0.61 -16.41 -1.19
N HIS A 77 1.65 -15.86 -1.82
CA HIS A 77 1.55 -14.79 -2.80
C HIS A 77 2.68 -14.87 -3.82
N TRP A 78 2.47 -14.20 -4.94
CA TRP A 78 3.40 -14.12 -6.06
C TRP A 78 3.34 -12.73 -6.65
N ASP A 79 4.50 -12.12 -6.85
CA ASP A 79 4.65 -10.78 -7.38
C ASP A 79 4.92 -10.84 -8.89
N PHE A 80 4.32 -9.90 -9.63
CA PHE A 80 4.39 -9.84 -11.08
C PHE A 80 4.56 -8.39 -11.55
N SER A 81 5.29 -8.24 -12.65
CA SER A 81 5.35 -6.99 -13.43
C SER A 81 4.77 -7.14 -14.83
N ASP A 82 4.27 -8.33 -15.18
CA ASP A 82 3.64 -8.63 -16.47
C ASP A 82 2.29 -9.34 -16.26
N PHE A 83 1.24 -8.78 -16.86
CA PHE A 83 -0.12 -9.29 -16.75
C PHE A 83 -0.29 -10.65 -17.42
N ASN A 84 0.40 -10.94 -18.53
CA ASN A 84 0.26 -12.22 -19.20
C ASN A 84 0.91 -13.35 -18.39
N GLN A 85 2.02 -13.07 -17.71
CA GLN A 85 2.64 -14.02 -16.77
C GLN A 85 1.70 -14.33 -15.60
N ALA A 86 1.08 -13.30 -15.01
CA ALA A 86 0.10 -13.50 -13.94
C ALA A 86 -1.12 -14.31 -14.40
N ILE A 87 -1.65 -14.01 -15.58
CA ILE A 87 -2.76 -14.76 -16.19
C ILE A 87 -2.36 -16.23 -16.43
N GLY A 88 -1.14 -16.47 -16.97
CA GLY A 88 -0.61 -17.80 -17.18
C GLY A 88 -0.43 -18.59 -15.88
N PHE A 89 0.04 -17.92 -14.83
CA PHE A 89 0.15 -18.49 -13.49
C PHE A 89 -1.22 -18.94 -12.97
N ILE A 90 -2.25 -18.10 -13.01
CA ILE A 90 -3.60 -18.46 -12.51
C ILE A 90 -4.18 -19.63 -13.33
N LYS A 91 -4.06 -19.60 -14.66
CA LYS A 91 -4.54 -20.68 -15.54
C LYS A 91 -3.88 -22.03 -15.28
N THR A 92 -2.63 -22.04 -14.81
CA THR A 92 -1.88 -23.28 -14.49
C THR A 92 -1.96 -23.68 -13.02
N ASN A 93 -2.40 -22.77 -12.15
CA ASN A 93 -2.51 -22.97 -10.71
C ASN A 93 -3.92 -22.57 -10.28
N SER A 94 -4.89 -23.46 -10.49
CA SER A 94 -6.29 -23.23 -10.11
C SER A 94 -6.40 -22.83 -8.62
N GLY A 95 -7.22 -21.83 -8.35
CA GLY A 95 -7.46 -21.35 -7.00
C GLY A 95 -8.17 -20.00 -6.96
N ARG A 96 -8.70 -19.68 -5.79
CA ARG A 96 -9.24 -18.35 -5.50
C ARG A 96 -8.13 -17.38 -5.11
N TYR A 97 -8.07 -16.25 -5.79
CA TYR A 97 -6.98 -15.28 -5.64
C TYR A 97 -7.47 -13.84 -5.45
N VAL A 98 -6.59 -13.00 -4.93
CA VAL A 98 -6.75 -11.55 -4.81
C VAL A 98 -5.68 -10.87 -5.66
N PHE A 99 -6.08 -9.91 -6.49
CA PHE A 99 -5.16 -9.01 -7.17
C PHE A 99 -4.95 -7.74 -6.34
N LYS A 100 -3.68 -7.43 -6.04
CA LYS A 100 -3.29 -6.27 -5.24
C LYS A 100 -2.22 -5.46 -6.00
N PRO A 101 -2.53 -4.25 -6.49
CA PRO A 101 -1.49 -3.33 -6.97
C PRO A 101 -0.44 -3.08 -5.87
N SER A 102 0.83 -2.92 -6.25
CA SER A 102 1.96 -2.71 -5.33
C SER A 102 2.87 -1.58 -5.80
N GLY A 103 3.67 -1.03 -4.89
CA GLY A 103 4.65 0.02 -5.19
C GLY A 103 4.01 1.41 -5.30
N ALA A 104 4.67 2.30 -6.06
CA ALA A 104 4.26 3.69 -6.29
C ALA A 104 3.04 3.82 -7.22
N VAL A 105 2.01 3.02 -6.94
CA VAL A 105 0.71 3.09 -7.58
C VAL A 105 -0.07 4.20 -6.88
N SER A 106 -0.59 5.15 -7.66
CA SER A 106 -1.38 6.25 -7.14
C SER A 106 -2.58 5.75 -6.30
N SER A 107 -3.01 6.53 -5.31
CA SER A 107 -4.05 6.11 -4.36
C SER A 107 -5.37 5.70 -5.04
N ASP A 108 -5.74 6.36 -6.14
CA ASP A 108 -6.89 6.01 -6.99
C ASP A 108 -6.74 4.62 -7.63
N MET A 109 -5.52 4.20 -7.92
CA MET A 109 -5.20 2.89 -8.51
C MET A 109 -5.01 1.80 -7.44
N LYS A 110 -4.63 2.15 -6.20
CA LYS A 110 -4.68 1.22 -5.04
C LYS A 110 -6.12 0.70 -4.81
N GLY A 111 -7.13 1.50 -5.16
CA GLY A 111 -8.55 1.11 -5.15
C GLY A 111 -8.96 0.01 -6.14
N ILE A 112 -8.08 -0.41 -7.06
CA ILE A 112 -8.32 -1.50 -8.03
C ILE A 112 -8.07 -2.89 -7.42
N LEU A 113 -7.90 -2.98 -6.10
CA LEU A 113 -7.84 -4.28 -5.43
C LEU A 113 -9.07 -5.12 -5.81
N PHE A 114 -8.83 -6.33 -6.31
CA PHE A 114 -9.90 -7.22 -6.76
C PHE A 114 -9.88 -8.54 -6.00
N LEU A 115 -10.99 -8.85 -5.34
CA LEU A 115 -11.21 -10.10 -4.61
C LEU A 115 -11.89 -11.10 -5.55
N GLY A 116 -11.15 -12.10 -6.03
CA GLY A 116 -11.73 -13.19 -6.81
C GLY A 116 -12.82 -13.92 -6.02
N GLN A 117 -13.85 -14.37 -6.71
CA GLN A 117 -15.00 -15.09 -6.19
C GLN A 117 -15.01 -16.57 -6.64
N GLU A 118 -14.44 -16.88 -7.80
CA GLU A 118 -14.43 -18.25 -8.32
C GLU A 118 -13.25 -19.05 -7.74
N ASP A 119 -13.53 -20.29 -7.34
CA ASP A 119 -12.54 -21.18 -6.72
C ASP A 119 -11.43 -21.61 -7.69
N ASP A 120 -11.64 -21.44 -8.99
CA ASP A 120 -10.65 -21.72 -10.04
C ASP A 120 -9.95 -20.45 -10.59
N GLY A 121 -10.35 -19.26 -10.12
CA GLY A 121 -9.74 -17.98 -10.46
C GLY A 121 -10.06 -17.45 -11.86
N LYS A 122 -11.04 -18.03 -12.58
CA LYS A 122 -11.42 -17.59 -13.93
C LYS A 122 -11.93 -16.15 -13.97
N ASP A 123 -12.64 -15.72 -12.94
CA ASP A 123 -13.14 -14.36 -12.82
C ASP A 123 -12.00 -13.32 -12.77
N LEU A 124 -10.97 -13.61 -11.96
CA LEU A 124 -9.78 -12.76 -11.92
C LEU A 124 -9.03 -12.78 -13.25
N VAL A 125 -8.93 -13.94 -13.91
CA VAL A 125 -8.35 -14.04 -15.26
C VAL A 125 -9.10 -13.13 -16.23
N GLU A 126 -10.43 -13.12 -16.22
CA GLU A 126 -11.24 -12.28 -17.08
C GLU A 126 -11.00 -10.79 -16.80
N VAL A 127 -11.00 -10.37 -15.53
CA VAL A 127 -10.69 -8.99 -15.14
C VAL A 127 -9.31 -8.57 -15.64
N LEU A 128 -8.28 -9.41 -15.46
CA LEU A 128 -6.92 -9.11 -15.93
C LEU A 128 -6.84 -9.03 -17.46
N GLU A 129 -7.47 -9.97 -18.18
CA GLU A 129 -7.47 -9.97 -19.65
C GLU A 129 -8.15 -8.72 -20.24
N GLN A 130 -9.29 -8.31 -19.67
CA GLN A 130 -10.03 -7.13 -20.12
C GLN A 130 -9.26 -5.82 -19.85
N ASN A 131 -8.49 -5.75 -18.76
CA ASN A 131 -7.89 -4.51 -18.30
C ASN A 131 -6.38 -4.37 -18.54
N LYS A 132 -5.65 -5.45 -18.86
CA LYS A 132 -4.16 -5.43 -18.92
C LYS A 132 -3.56 -4.31 -19.77
N LYS A 133 -4.21 -3.91 -20.86
CA LYS A 133 -3.72 -2.83 -21.74
C LYS A 133 -3.77 -1.46 -21.08
N SER A 134 -4.83 -1.16 -20.33
CA SER A 134 -4.98 0.12 -19.63
C SER A 134 -4.18 0.11 -18.33
N TRP A 135 -4.22 -0.99 -17.59
CA TRP A 135 -3.57 -1.13 -16.29
C TRP A 135 -2.04 -1.19 -16.39
N ALA A 136 -1.45 -1.88 -17.38
CA ALA A 136 0.01 -1.94 -17.52
C ALA A 136 0.70 -0.56 -17.71
N LYS A 137 -0.07 0.47 -18.10
CA LYS A 137 0.44 1.85 -18.16
C LYS A 137 0.67 2.45 -16.78
N LYS A 138 -0.13 2.06 -15.80
CA LYS A 138 -0.21 2.67 -14.46
C LYS A 138 0.26 1.75 -13.33
N ILE A 139 0.06 0.44 -13.46
CA ILE A 139 0.41 -0.59 -12.49
C ILE A 139 1.62 -1.33 -13.06
N LYS A 140 2.80 -1.03 -12.52
CA LYS A 140 4.07 -1.64 -12.92
C LYS A 140 4.40 -2.91 -12.14
N GLU A 141 3.89 -2.99 -10.92
CA GLU A 141 4.10 -4.09 -9.99
C GLU A 141 2.78 -4.38 -9.29
N PHE A 142 2.49 -5.67 -9.12
CA PHE A 142 1.29 -6.13 -8.43
C PHE A 142 1.50 -7.55 -7.91
N GLN A 143 0.62 -7.94 -6.98
CA GLN A 143 0.66 -9.22 -6.33
C GLN A 143 -0.62 -10.01 -6.63
N ILE A 144 -0.46 -11.31 -6.86
CA ILE A 144 -1.53 -12.30 -6.78
C ILE A 144 -1.36 -13.04 -5.45
N GLN A 145 -2.35 -12.96 -4.56
CA GLN A 145 -2.32 -13.59 -3.24
C GLN A 145 -3.45 -14.61 -3.13
N LYS A 146 -3.25 -15.73 -2.43
CA LYS A 146 -4.34 -16.66 -2.11
C LYS A 146 -5.43 -15.95 -1.32
N MET A 147 -6.69 -16.19 -1.69
CA MET A 147 -7.83 -15.65 -0.94
C MET A 147 -7.89 -16.28 0.45
N ALA A 148 -8.09 -15.46 1.47
CA ALA A 148 -8.44 -15.89 2.82
C ALA A 148 -9.86 -15.46 3.12
N VAL A 149 -10.63 -16.33 3.77
CA VAL A 149 -12.01 -16.07 4.20
C VAL A 149 -12.07 -16.26 5.70
N GLY A 150 -12.58 -15.25 6.41
CA GLY A 150 -12.65 -15.26 7.87
C GLY A 150 -13.03 -13.89 8.40
N VAL A 151 -12.75 -13.68 9.68
CA VAL A 151 -12.92 -12.39 10.34
C VAL A 151 -11.68 -11.54 10.08
N GLU A 152 -11.89 -10.34 9.56
CA GLU A 152 -10.85 -9.32 9.40
C GLU A 152 -10.78 -8.47 10.68
N VAL A 153 -9.55 -8.24 11.17
CA VAL A 153 -9.28 -7.40 12.34
C VAL A 153 -8.14 -6.44 12.04
N ALA A 154 -8.25 -5.21 12.53
CA ALA A 154 -7.18 -4.23 12.52
C ALA A 154 -6.63 -4.06 13.94
N VAL A 155 -5.29 -4.01 14.06
CA VAL A 155 -4.59 -3.78 15.33
C VAL A 155 -3.70 -2.57 15.16
N GLY A 156 -3.83 -1.59 16.05
CA GLY A 156 -3.00 -0.40 16.08
C GLY A 156 -2.25 -0.29 17.41
N ALA A 157 -1.02 0.23 17.36
CA ALA A 157 -0.19 0.51 18.52
C ALA A 157 0.63 1.78 18.29
N PHE A 158 0.98 2.47 19.37
CA PHE A 158 1.99 3.53 19.35
C PHE A 158 3.34 2.90 19.69
N PHE A 159 4.36 3.15 18.88
CA PHE A 159 5.71 2.61 19.01
C PHE A 159 6.77 3.65 18.63
#